data_AF-A0A5E4LS93-F1
#
_entry.id   AF-A0A5E4LS93-F1
#
_cell.length_a   1.000
_cell.length_b   1.000
_cell.length_c   1.000
_cell.angle_alpha   90.00
_cell.angle_beta   90.00
_cell.angle_gamma   90.00
#
_symmetry.space_group_name_H-M   'P 1'
#
loop_
_entity.id
_entity.type
_entity.pdbx_description
1 polymer ?
#
loop_
_entity_poly.entity_id
_entity_poly.type
_entity_poly.pdbx_seq_one_letter_code
_entity_poly.pdbx_strand_id
1 'polypeptide(L)'
;MKGWKCVFIPDIVVDAELPVQMNAAKRQQFRWAKGSIQCAIKLLGDVVIKKIPIDTKIQAFVQLTRHIVYPLMLVQFLILPILLASKINLYIVSGLPLLTIITYLAMGPVMYIMIIRDIYAKSWKSKVLSYLYMVFYSAGMSVNNTVAVFDAFFGKKNEFLRTPKFGIVNKTDDWRDKAYALPFTKTTLLEIFFGVYGIIGMFIAIFSNNAVFTPIIGIQVIGFLYIAYLSISHSIFKKGKSRNRPITTKVQRMANNYYKLALVGIIGLIALGVVMAFEEYGTTIYPLDQARGLLIRIQATSDPLTIHNDIMTVEQLLPKSGNPVWIFPTDDTDFGLMQKDLDTMTLTADKISNTSPDSAAFHTGMINIHTQANTLVFNLLDATPYMYVSISNILFGCIWVAVIIGIFALLKKKRERLQAYDLANET
;
A
#
# COMPACT_ATOMS: atom_id res chain seq x y z
N MET A 1 -27.93 24.44 15.97
CA MET A 1 -28.24 23.77 17.24
C MET A 1 -29.24 24.65 17.97
N LYS A 2 -30.31 24.10 18.53
CA LYS A 2 -31.42 24.86 19.16
C LYS A 2 -31.18 25.16 20.67
N GLY A 3 -29.92 25.22 21.12
CA GLY A 3 -29.58 25.46 22.53
C GLY A 3 -29.65 24.25 23.48
N TRP A 4 -29.95 23.05 22.98
CA TRP A 4 -29.96 21.81 23.77
C TRP A 4 -28.57 21.44 24.28
N LYS A 5 -28.51 20.88 25.49
CA LYS A 5 -27.29 20.37 26.14
C LYS A 5 -27.33 18.84 26.22
N CYS A 6 -26.25 18.19 25.85
CA CYS A 6 -26.09 16.74 25.99
C CYS A 6 -25.42 16.43 27.33
N VAL A 7 -25.93 15.44 28.06
CA VAL A 7 -25.36 14.94 29.32
C VAL A 7 -24.93 13.49 29.12
N PHE A 8 -23.69 13.18 29.49
CA PHE A 8 -23.14 11.82 29.46
C PHE A 8 -23.02 11.29 30.88
N ILE A 9 -23.66 10.15 31.17
CA ILE A 9 -23.64 9.50 32.47
C ILE A 9 -22.78 8.23 32.34
N PRO A 10 -21.51 8.24 32.79
CA PRO A 10 -20.56 7.15 32.52
C PRO A 10 -20.91 5.84 33.25
N ASP A 11 -21.66 5.92 34.35
CA ASP A 11 -21.94 4.78 35.24
C ASP A 11 -23.08 3.88 34.73
N ILE A 12 -23.84 4.33 33.72
CA ILE A 12 -24.92 3.53 33.13
C ILE A 12 -24.33 2.62 32.05
N VAL A 13 -24.26 1.32 32.35
CA VAL A 13 -23.78 0.29 31.42
C VAL A 13 -24.96 -0.42 30.78
N VAL A 14 -24.92 -0.56 29.46
CA VAL A 14 -25.89 -1.35 28.68
C VAL A 14 -25.14 -2.44 27.94
N ASP A 15 -25.47 -3.69 28.24
CA ASP A 15 -24.85 -4.84 27.58
C ASP A 15 -25.21 -4.87 26.10
N ALA A 16 -24.21 -5.03 25.24
CA ALA A 16 -24.36 -5.04 23.80
C ALA A 16 -23.61 -6.21 23.17
N GLU A 17 -24.23 -6.84 22.18
CA GLU A 17 -23.59 -7.91 21.41
C GLU A 17 -22.49 -7.34 20.50
N LEU A 18 -21.26 -7.83 20.66
CA LEU A 18 -20.14 -7.56 19.77
C LEU A 18 -20.09 -8.53 18.57
N PRO A 19 -19.62 -8.10 17.39
CA PRO A 19 -19.46 -9.00 16.26
C PRO A 19 -18.43 -10.10 16.55
N VAL A 20 -18.90 -11.34 16.53
CA VAL A 20 -18.05 -12.54 16.67
C VAL A 20 -17.30 -12.91 15.38
N GLN A 21 -17.79 -12.41 14.23
CA GLN A 21 -17.19 -12.64 12.92
C GLN A 21 -16.42 -11.39 12.44
N MET A 22 -15.20 -11.56 11.93
CA MET A 22 -14.39 -10.45 11.41
C MET A 22 -15.10 -9.65 10.30
N ASN A 23 -15.72 -10.33 9.32
CA ASN A 23 -16.48 -9.63 8.27
C ASN A 23 -17.69 -8.85 8.83
N ALA A 24 -18.28 -9.27 9.96
CA ALA A 24 -19.35 -8.52 10.62
C ALA A 24 -18.80 -7.28 11.34
N ALA A 25 -17.62 -7.39 11.96
CA ALA A 25 -16.88 -6.24 12.52
C ALA A 25 -16.51 -5.23 11.42
N LYS A 26 -16.00 -5.70 10.27
CA LYS A 26 -15.74 -4.86 9.09
C LYS A 26 -16.97 -4.10 8.63
N ARG A 27 -18.12 -4.76 8.48
CA ARG A 27 -19.38 -4.07 8.13
C ARG A 27 -19.78 -3.03 9.15
N GLN A 28 -19.61 -3.32 10.44
CA GLN A 28 -19.94 -2.36 11.49
C GLN A 28 -19.06 -1.11 11.39
N GLN A 29 -17.74 -1.29 11.29
CA GLN A 29 -16.79 -0.18 11.14
C GLN A 29 -17.00 0.58 9.83
N PHE A 30 -17.30 -0.11 8.72
CA PHE A 30 -17.62 0.50 7.43
C PHE A 30 -18.81 1.46 7.57
N ARG A 31 -19.89 1.02 8.23
CA ARG A 31 -21.07 1.86 8.44
C ARG A 31 -20.78 3.07 9.31
N TRP A 32 -19.99 2.90 10.38
CA TRP A 32 -19.59 3.99 11.26
C TRP A 32 -18.74 5.01 10.52
N ALA A 33 -17.76 4.56 9.73
CA ALA A 33 -16.92 5.42 8.92
C ALA A 33 -17.72 6.16 7.86
N LYS A 34 -18.47 5.44 7.02
CA LYS A 34 -19.30 6.03 5.96
C LYS A 34 -20.30 7.03 6.52
N GLY A 35 -21.05 6.65 7.56
CA GLY A 35 -22.05 7.52 8.19
C GLY A 35 -21.45 8.77 8.82
N SER A 36 -20.31 8.64 9.50
CA SER A 36 -19.59 9.79 10.09
C SER A 36 -19.18 10.80 9.02
N ILE A 37 -18.59 10.33 7.91
CA ILE A 37 -18.16 11.21 6.82
C ILE A 37 -19.35 11.83 6.09
N GLN A 38 -20.44 11.08 5.87
CA GLN A 38 -21.67 11.66 5.31
C GLN A 38 -22.25 12.76 6.22
N CYS A 39 -22.23 12.56 7.54
CA CYS A 39 -22.58 13.61 8.49
C CYS A 39 -21.62 14.80 8.43
N ALA A 40 -20.30 14.56 8.26
CA ALA A 40 -19.33 15.63 8.10
C ALA A 40 -19.62 16.48 6.85
N ILE A 41 -19.80 15.83 5.69
CA ILE A 41 -20.14 16.51 4.42
C ILE A 41 -21.42 17.34 4.57
N LYS A 42 -22.42 16.80 5.28
CA LYS A 42 -23.72 17.47 5.46
C LYS A 42 -23.70 18.61 6.48
N LEU A 43 -22.98 18.46 7.59
CA LEU A 43 -23.16 19.30 8.78
C LEU A 43 -21.96 20.21 9.10
N LEU A 44 -20.76 19.90 8.61
CA LEU A 44 -19.55 20.59 9.06
C LEU A 44 -19.56 22.08 8.71
N GLY A 45 -20.02 22.45 7.51
CA GLY A 45 -20.20 23.85 7.11
C GLY A 45 -21.14 24.62 8.05
N ASP A 46 -22.32 24.05 8.34
CA ASP A 46 -23.30 24.63 9.26
C ASP A 46 -22.76 24.81 10.68
N VAL A 47 -21.93 23.87 11.14
CA VAL A 47 -21.29 23.92 12.47
C VAL A 47 -20.28 25.07 12.53
N VAL A 48 -19.47 25.25 11.48
CA VAL A 48 -18.46 26.31 11.41
C VAL A 48 -19.11 27.69 11.42
N ILE A 49 -20.18 27.88 10.64
CA ILE A 49 -20.86 29.19 10.49
C ILE A 49 -21.66 29.56 11.74
N LYS A 50 -22.20 28.60 12.49
CA LYS A 50 -23.03 28.90 13.67
C LYS A 50 -22.26 29.60 14.78
N LYS A 51 -22.95 30.52 15.47
CA LYS A 51 -22.50 31.19 16.69
C LYS A 51 -22.62 30.23 17.89
N ILE A 52 -21.71 29.28 17.98
CA ILE A 52 -21.57 28.33 19.10
C ILE A 52 -20.15 28.41 19.68
N PRO A 53 -19.93 27.97 20.94
CA PRO A 53 -18.61 27.93 21.56
C PRO A 53 -17.57 27.19 20.72
N ILE A 54 -16.32 27.69 20.73
CA ILE A 54 -15.22 27.19 19.89
C ILE A 54 -14.85 25.75 20.26
N ASP A 55 -14.80 25.43 21.54
CA ASP A 55 -14.61 24.07 22.06
C ASP A 55 -15.64 23.08 21.48
N THR A 56 -16.91 23.48 21.41
CA THR A 56 -17.97 22.67 20.79
C THR A 56 -17.73 22.48 19.29
N LYS A 57 -17.24 23.51 18.59
CA LYS A 57 -16.86 23.39 17.16
C LYS A 57 -15.71 22.41 16.98
N ILE A 58 -14.68 22.48 17.82
CA ILE A 58 -13.52 21.59 17.77
C ILE A 58 -13.96 20.14 18.03
N GLN A 59 -14.75 19.89 19.07
CA GLN A 59 -15.26 18.55 19.37
C GLN A 59 -16.10 17.99 18.22
N ALA A 60 -16.99 18.80 17.64
CA ALA A 60 -17.80 18.40 16.50
C ALA A 60 -16.93 18.11 15.27
N PHE A 61 -15.94 18.95 14.98
CA PHE A 61 -14.99 18.74 13.89
C PHE A 61 -14.24 17.41 14.06
N VAL A 62 -13.59 17.21 15.20
CA VAL A 62 -12.84 15.98 15.50
C VAL A 62 -13.73 14.76 15.39
N GLN A 63 -14.92 14.77 15.99
CA GLN A 63 -15.81 13.62 15.99
C GLN A 63 -16.34 13.26 14.60
N LEU A 64 -16.72 14.26 13.79
CA LEU A 64 -17.25 14.05 12.43
C LEU A 64 -16.16 13.57 11.47
N THR A 65 -14.93 14.08 11.61
CA THR A 65 -13.81 13.83 10.70
C THR A 65 -12.88 12.69 11.13
N ARG A 66 -13.08 12.08 12.30
CA ARG A 66 -12.16 11.08 12.88
C ARG A 66 -11.75 9.92 11.97
N HIS A 67 -12.59 9.56 10.98
CA HIS A 67 -12.30 8.45 10.06
C HIS A 67 -11.44 8.85 8.85
N ILE A 68 -11.19 10.14 8.60
CA ILE A 68 -10.29 10.62 7.53
C ILE A 68 -8.85 10.14 7.76
N VAL A 69 -8.49 9.87 9.03
CA VAL A 69 -7.18 9.31 9.38
C VAL A 69 -6.86 8.00 8.65
N TYR A 70 -7.86 7.18 8.29
CA TYR A 70 -7.62 5.89 7.65
C TYR A 70 -7.08 6.03 6.21
N PRO A 71 -7.71 6.82 5.31
CA PRO A 71 -7.11 7.12 4.01
C PRO A 71 -5.71 7.73 4.12
N LEU A 72 -5.51 8.69 5.01
CA LEU A 72 -4.21 9.35 5.20
C LEU A 72 -3.14 8.36 5.66
N MET A 73 -3.49 7.46 6.58
CA MET A 73 -2.58 6.42 7.05
C MET A 73 -2.22 5.42 5.94
N LEU A 74 -3.16 5.05 5.06
CA LEU A 74 -2.84 4.19 3.91
C LEU A 74 -1.97 4.89 2.87
N VAL A 75 -2.23 6.17 2.60
CA VAL A 75 -1.38 6.98 1.71
C VAL A 75 0.03 7.07 2.27
N GLN A 76 0.18 7.37 3.57
CA GLN A 76 1.48 7.38 4.25
C GLN A 76 2.17 6.02 4.17
N PHE A 77 1.44 4.93 4.41
CA PHE A 77 1.96 3.57 4.34
C PHE A 77 2.43 3.20 2.93
N LEU A 78 1.75 3.67 1.89
CA LEU A 78 2.16 3.48 0.49
C LEU A 78 3.39 4.32 0.15
N ILE A 79 3.41 5.59 0.51
CA ILE A 79 4.48 6.51 0.14
C ILE A 79 5.80 6.17 0.84
N LEU A 80 5.75 5.77 2.11
CA LEU A 80 6.96 5.62 2.93
C LEU A 80 7.99 4.63 2.34
N PRO A 81 7.65 3.40 1.94
CA PRO A 81 8.59 2.50 1.27
C PRO A 81 9.20 3.07 -0.02
N ILE A 82 8.41 3.80 -0.81
CA ILE A 82 8.88 4.42 -2.06
C ILE A 82 9.93 5.48 -1.74
N LEU A 83 9.67 6.34 -0.74
CA LEU A 83 10.63 7.36 -0.30
C LEU A 83 11.93 6.74 0.23
N LEU A 84 11.82 5.66 1.01
CA LEU A 84 12.98 4.94 1.55
C LEU A 84 13.81 4.29 0.44
N ALA A 85 13.16 3.74 -0.59
CA ALA A 85 13.84 3.17 -1.75
C ALA A 85 14.51 4.24 -2.62
N SER A 86 13.93 5.44 -2.72
CA SER A 86 14.43 6.53 -3.57
C SER A 86 15.73 7.19 -3.07
N LYS A 87 16.28 6.75 -1.93
CA LYS A 87 17.48 7.33 -1.28
C LYS A 87 17.45 8.85 -1.10
N ILE A 88 16.25 9.45 -1.10
CA ILE A 88 16.07 10.87 -0.79
C ILE A 88 16.56 11.09 0.63
N ASN A 89 17.33 12.16 0.87
CA ASN A 89 17.75 12.50 2.22
C ASN A 89 16.52 12.88 3.08
N LEU A 90 15.97 11.90 3.80
CA LEU A 90 14.85 12.09 4.72
C LEU A 90 15.23 12.94 5.96
N TYR A 91 16.53 13.17 6.16
CA TYR A 91 17.12 13.88 7.29
C TYR A 91 17.58 15.28 6.87
N ILE A 92 16.73 16.03 6.15
CA ILE A 92 17.01 17.41 5.69
C ILE A 92 17.46 18.29 6.87
N VAL A 93 16.91 18.03 8.07
CA VAL A 93 17.33 18.64 9.33
C VAL A 93 17.78 17.54 10.29
N SER A 94 19.07 17.57 10.66
CA SER A 94 19.62 16.68 11.69
C SER A 94 18.80 16.79 12.99
N GLY A 95 18.28 15.66 13.48
CA GLY A 95 17.48 15.59 14.72
C GLY A 95 15.94 15.65 14.54
N LEU A 96 15.42 16.10 13.40
CA LEU A 96 13.96 16.14 13.16
C LEU A 96 13.30 14.75 13.26
N PRO A 97 13.83 13.67 12.64
CA PRO A 97 13.23 12.34 12.80
C PRO A 97 13.25 11.82 14.24
N LEU A 98 14.30 12.08 15.03
CA LEU A 98 14.33 11.70 16.44
C LEU A 98 13.22 12.43 17.22
N LEU A 99 13.06 13.74 16.99
CA LEU A 99 11.99 14.52 17.59
C LEU A 99 10.62 13.97 17.19
N THR A 100 10.39 13.65 15.91
CA THR A 100 9.10 13.09 15.47
C THR A 100 8.78 11.74 16.10
N ILE A 101 9.78 10.87 16.29
CA ILE A 101 9.60 9.56 16.95
C ILE A 101 9.26 9.77 18.43
N ILE A 102 9.96 10.68 19.12
CA ILE A 102 9.69 11.00 20.52
C ILE A 102 8.26 11.55 20.66
N THR A 103 7.86 12.50 19.82
CA THR A 103 6.51 13.07 19.84
C THR A 103 5.45 11.99 19.55
N TYR A 104 5.68 11.11 18.57
CA TYR A 104 4.78 10.01 18.24
C TYR A 104 4.60 9.04 19.40
N LEU A 105 5.69 8.63 20.06
CA LEU A 105 5.65 7.74 21.21
C LEU A 105 4.96 8.39 22.42
N ALA A 106 5.29 9.65 22.70
CA ALA A 106 4.74 10.40 23.82
C ALA A 106 3.22 10.62 23.67
N MET A 107 2.78 11.16 22.53
CA MET A 107 1.38 11.50 22.29
C MET A 107 0.51 10.28 21.94
N GLY A 108 1.10 9.22 21.38
CA GLY A 108 0.37 7.99 21.07
C GLY A 108 0.44 6.99 22.24
N PRO A 109 1.26 5.92 22.15
CA PRO A 109 1.27 4.83 23.11
C PRO A 109 1.40 5.24 24.58
N VAL A 110 2.30 6.17 24.91
CA VAL A 110 2.59 6.52 26.31
C VAL A 110 1.38 7.20 26.96
N MET A 111 0.83 8.22 26.31
CA MET A 111 -0.37 8.92 26.82
C MET A 111 -1.55 7.96 27.00
N TYR A 112 -1.79 7.05 26.04
CA TYR A 112 -2.87 6.05 26.16
C TYR A 112 -2.63 5.08 27.32
N ILE A 113 -1.39 4.64 27.55
CA ILE A 113 -1.06 3.78 28.69
C ILE A 113 -1.31 4.51 30.02
N MET A 114 -0.97 5.80 30.10
CA MET A 114 -1.26 6.61 31.29
C MET A 114 -2.76 6.72 31.56
N ILE A 115 -3.56 7.00 30.53
CA ILE A 115 -5.03 7.05 30.64
C ILE A 115 -5.61 5.69 31.07
N ILE A 116 -5.12 4.59 30.49
CA ILE A 116 -5.55 3.23 30.87
C ILE A 116 -5.20 2.94 32.33
N ARG A 117 -4.03 3.38 32.79
CA ARG A 117 -3.60 3.19 34.19
C ARG A 117 -4.49 3.96 35.16
N ASP A 118 -4.92 5.17 34.79
CA ASP A 118 -5.81 6.00 35.60
C ASP A 118 -7.23 5.41 35.68
N ILE A 119 -7.85 5.10 34.53
CA ILE A 119 -9.21 4.58 34.46
C ILE A 119 -9.32 3.15 35.00
N TYR A 120 -8.31 2.31 34.76
CA TYR A 120 -8.33 0.88 35.07
C TYR A 120 -7.25 0.45 36.07
N ALA A 121 -7.03 1.21 37.15
CA ALA A 121 -5.96 1.01 38.12
C ALA A 121 -5.71 -0.45 38.56
N LYS A 122 -6.77 -1.25 38.77
CA LYS A 122 -6.66 -2.67 39.19
C LYS A 122 -6.33 -3.64 38.06
N SER A 123 -6.64 -3.32 36.80
CA SER A 123 -6.53 -4.22 35.64
C SER A 123 -5.71 -3.64 34.48
N TRP A 124 -4.95 -2.56 34.73
CA TRP A 124 -4.31 -1.76 33.70
C TRP A 124 -3.40 -2.59 32.78
N LYS A 125 -2.64 -3.56 33.29
CA LYS A 125 -1.77 -4.43 32.47
C LYS A 125 -2.55 -5.21 31.41
N SER A 126 -3.68 -5.80 31.79
CA SER A 126 -4.57 -6.52 30.86
C SER A 126 -5.22 -5.57 29.84
N LYS A 127 -5.57 -4.36 30.26
CA LYS A 127 -6.13 -3.32 29.39
C LYS A 127 -5.10 -2.73 28.43
N VAL A 128 -3.83 -2.60 28.84
CA VAL A 128 -2.71 -2.23 27.95
C VAL A 128 -2.49 -3.30 26.89
N LEU A 129 -2.56 -4.58 27.25
CA LEU A 129 -2.50 -5.66 26.26
C LEU A 129 -3.71 -5.60 25.29
N SER A 130 -4.91 -5.33 25.81
CA SER A 130 -6.11 -5.11 24.99
C SER A 130 -5.94 -3.91 24.04
N TYR A 131 -5.32 -2.83 24.51
CA TYR A 131 -5.00 -1.66 23.70
C TYR A 131 -4.00 -1.99 22.59
N LEU A 132 -2.97 -2.80 22.87
CA LEU A 132 -2.04 -3.24 21.84
C LEU A 132 -2.75 -4.05 20.74
N TYR A 133 -3.66 -4.95 21.11
CA TYR A 133 -4.52 -5.62 20.13
C TYR A 133 -5.41 -4.64 19.35
N MET A 134 -5.94 -3.61 20.00
CA MET A 134 -6.71 -2.56 19.34
C MET A 134 -5.89 -1.72 18.37
N VAL A 135 -4.59 -1.51 18.62
CA VAL A 135 -3.69 -0.83 17.68
C VAL A 135 -3.56 -1.64 16.39
N PHE A 136 -3.26 -2.95 16.49
CA PHE A 136 -3.19 -3.81 15.32
C PHE A 136 -4.54 -3.95 14.60
N TYR A 137 -5.62 -4.08 15.36
CA TYR A 137 -6.98 -4.12 14.81
C TYR A 137 -7.31 -2.82 14.05
N SER A 138 -7.07 -1.65 14.66
CA SER A 138 -7.33 -0.35 14.03
C SER A 138 -6.48 -0.17 12.76
N ALA A 139 -5.21 -0.57 12.81
CA ALA A 139 -4.32 -0.52 11.66
C ALA A 139 -4.84 -1.40 10.51
N GLY A 140 -5.21 -2.65 10.79
CA GLY A 140 -5.76 -3.57 9.80
C GLY A 140 -7.13 -3.15 9.24
N MET A 141 -7.96 -2.50 10.06
CA MET A 141 -9.27 -1.98 9.66
C MET A 141 -9.19 -0.79 8.70
N SER A 142 -8.01 -0.20 8.52
CA SER A 142 -7.83 0.98 7.69
C SER A 142 -8.19 0.79 6.22
N VAL A 143 -7.96 -0.40 5.64
CA VAL A 143 -8.40 -0.72 4.27
C VAL A 143 -9.91 -0.59 4.15
N ASN A 144 -10.64 -1.32 5.00
CA ASN A 144 -12.10 -1.32 5.00
C ASN A 144 -12.66 0.10 5.25
N ASN A 145 -12.09 0.82 6.21
CA ASN A 145 -12.57 2.16 6.56
C ASN A 145 -12.22 3.19 5.50
N THR A 146 -11.07 3.07 4.82
CA THR A 146 -10.71 3.94 3.69
C THR A 146 -11.68 3.77 2.54
N VAL A 147 -12.04 2.54 2.19
CA VAL A 147 -13.08 2.27 1.18
C VAL A 147 -14.41 2.92 1.61
N ALA A 148 -14.76 2.86 2.89
CA ALA A 148 -15.97 3.49 3.42
C ALA A 148 -15.95 5.03 3.32
N VAL A 149 -14.79 5.65 3.58
CA VAL A 149 -14.61 7.10 3.43
C VAL A 149 -14.77 7.52 1.96
N PHE A 150 -14.10 6.84 1.03
CA PHE A 150 -14.25 7.15 -0.40
C PHE A 150 -15.67 6.89 -0.91
N ASP A 151 -16.32 5.82 -0.45
CA ASP A 151 -17.72 5.54 -0.78
C ASP A 151 -18.69 6.58 -0.16
N ALA A 152 -18.31 7.25 0.94
CA ALA A 152 -19.08 8.38 1.47
C ALA A 152 -19.01 9.62 0.58
N PHE A 153 -17.84 9.91 -0.02
CA PHE A 153 -17.63 11.04 -0.92
C PHE A 153 -18.23 10.81 -2.31
N PHE A 154 -18.04 9.62 -2.88
CA PHE A 154 -18.36 9.33 -4.28
C PHE A 154 -19.57 8.41 -4.50
N GLY A 155 -20.03 7.72 -3.45
CA GLY A 155 -21.08 6.71 -3.55
C GLY A 155 -22.46 7.31 -3.84
N LYS A 156 -23.10 6.87 -4.93
CA LYS A 156 -24.45 7.32 -5.34
C LYS A 156 -25.61 6.51 -4.73
N LYS A 157 -25.35 5.30 -4.22
CA LYS A 157 -26.37 4.41 -3.62
C LYS A 157 -25.99 4.03 -2.19
N ASN A 158 -26.89 4.33 -1.23
CA ASN A 158 -26.70 4.03 0.18
C ASN A 158 -27.43 2.74 0.56
N GLU A 159 -26.90 1.59 0.14
CA GLU A 159 -27.42 0.32 0.61
C GLU A 159 -26.94 0.06 2.06
N PHE A 160 -27.89 -0.05 2.99
CA PHE A 160 -27.60 -0.31 4.39
C PHE A 160 -27.41 -1.81 4.64
N LEU A 161 -26.19 -2.29 4.44
CA LEU A 161 -25.84 -3.67 4.77
C LEU A 161 -25.81 -3.87 6.29
N ARG A 162 -26.76 -4.62 6.83
CA ARG A 162 -26.84 -4.88 8.28
C ARG A 162 -25.63 -5.69 8.77
N THR A 163 -25.15 -5.35 9.98
CA THR A 163 -24.21 -6.19 10.72
C THR A 163 -24.97 -7.40 11.28
N PRO A 164 -24.57 -8.64 10.94
CA PRO A 164 -25.13 -9.85 11.54
C PRO A 164 -25.06 -9.81 13.07
N LYS A 165 -26.17 -10.17 13.70
CA LYS A 165 -26.29 -10.40 15.12
C LYS A 165 -26.62 -11.87 15.30
N PHE A 166 -25.79 -12.58 16.05
CA PHE A 166 -25.84 -14.02 16.18
C PHE A 166 -26.45 -14.44 17.52
N GLY A 167 -26.59 -13.53 18.49
CA GLY A 167 -27.11 -13.84 19.83
C GLY A 167 -26.23 -14.84 20.55
N ILE A 168 -24.91 -14.67 20.48
CA ILE A 168 -23.94 -15.49 21.22
C ILE A 168 -23.92 -14.99 22.66
N VAL A 169 -24.45 -15.77 23.59
CA VAL A 169 -24.54 -15.40 25.01
C VAL A 169 -23.60 -16.26 25.84
N ASN A 170 -23.56 -17.56 25.55
CA ASN A 170 -22.74 -18.52 26.27
C ASN A 170 -21.43 -18.80 25.52
N LYS A 171 -20.39 -19.22 26.26
CA LYS A 171 -19.09 -19.62 25.67
C LYS A 171 -19.17 -20.82 24.73
N THR A 172 -20.24 -21.61 24.86
CA THR A 172 -20.53 -22.79 24.02
C THR A 172 -21.26 -22.46 22.73
N ASP A 173 -21.78 -21.24 22.58
CA ASP A 173 -22.56 -20.86 21.41
C ASP A 173 -21.61 -20.60 20.22
N ASP A 174 -21.92 -21.18 19.05
CA ASP A 174 -21.16 -20.94 17.82
C ASP A 174 -22.00 -20.12 16.80
N TRP A 175 -21.29 -19.32 16.01
CA TRP A 175 -21.84 -18.53 14.92
C TRP A 175 -21.66 -19.20 13.55
N ARG A 176 -20.74 -20.16 13.43
CA ARG A 176 -20.32 -20.76 12.15
C ARG A 176 -21.45 -21.45 11.40
N ASP A 177 -22.40 -22.05 12.11
CA ASP A 177 -23.55 -22.75 11.53
C ASP A 177 -24.79 -21.85 11.32
N LYS A 178 -24.70 -20.56 11.64
CA LYS A 178 -25.82 -19.63 11.55
C LYS A 178 -25.94 -19.02 10.15
N ALA A 179 -27.18 -18.85 9.67
CA ALA A 179 -27.50 -18.39 8.31
C ALA A 179 -26.90 -17.01 7.95
N TYR A 180 -26.63 -16.17 8.95
CA TYR A 180 -26.09 -14.82 8.77
C TYR A 180 -24.55 -14.76 8.64
N ALA A 181 -23.85 -15.90 8.65
CA ALA A 181 -22.41 -15.95 8.47
C ALA A 181 -21.99 -15.37 7.10
N LEU A 182 -21.09 -14.40 7.12
CA LEU A 182 -20.71 -13.65 5.92
C LEU A 182 -19.62 -14.36 5.13
N PRO A 183 -19.71 -14.36 3.78
CA PRO A 183 -18.69 -14.95 2.92
C PRO A 183 -17.44 -14.07 2.85
N PHE A 184 -16.42 -14.59 2.18
CA PHE A 184 -15.21 -13.87 1.83
C PHE A 184 -15.51 -12.54 1.14
N THR A 185 -14.79 -11.49 1.54
CA THR A 185 -14.97 -10.12 1.06
C THR A 185 -13.80 -9.68 0.19
N LYS A 186 -14.05 -8.85 -0.83
CA LYS A 186 -13.00 -8.33 -1.75
C LYS A 186 -11.96 -7.47 -1.02
N THR A 187 -12.36 -6.79 0.05
CA THR A 187 -11.45 -5.99 0.90
C THR A 187 -10.35 -6.84 1.50
N THR A 188 -10.58 -8.14 1.72
CA THR A 188 -9.54 -9.08 2.17
C THR A 188 -8.40 -9.24 1.18
N LEU A 189 -8.65 -9.14 -0.13
CA LEU A 189 -7.56 -9.17 -1.12
C LEU A 189 -6.69 -7.92 -1.02
N LEU A 190 -7.30 -6.76 -0.78
CA LEU A 190 -6.57 -5.51 -0.53
C LEU A 190 -5.76 -5.60 0.76
N GLU A 191 -6.31 -6.17 1.83
CA GLU A 191 -5.58 -6.38 3.09
C GLU A 191 -4.35 -7.28 2.87
N ILE A 192 -4.46 -8.37 2.10
CA ILE A 192 -3.30 -9.22 1.75
C ILE A 192 -2.28 -8.42 0.94
N PHE A 193 -2.73 -7.67 -0.07
CA PHE A 193 -1.86 -6.83 -0.88
C PHE A 193 -1.07 -5.83 -0.02
N PHE A 194 -1.74 -5.08 0.86
CA PHE A 194 -1.07 -4.14 1.76
C PHE A 194 -0.16 -4.85 2.78
N GLY A 195 -0.52 -6.06 3.23
CA GLY A 195 0.35 -6.89 4.07
C GLY A 195 1.66 -7.27 3.37
N VAL A 196 1.58 -7.78 2.13
CA VAL A 196 2.76 -8.14 1.32
C VAL A 196 3.58 -6.90 0.96
N TYR A 197 2.92 -5.82 0.54
CA TYR A 197 3.57 -4.54 0.24
C TYR A 197 4.35 -4.01 1.45
N GLY A 198 3.78 -4.07 2.65
CA GLY A 198 4.47 -3.64 3.86
C GLY A 198 5.63 -4.54 4.26
N ILE A 199 5.57 -5.85 4.00
CA ILE A 199 6.73 -6.74 4.18
C ILE A 199 7.88 -6.28 3.29
N ILE A 200 7.61 -6.00 2.02
CA ILE A 200 8.61 -5.43 1.10
C ILE A 200 9.12 -4.09 1.65
N GLY A 201 8.22 -3.22 2.11
CA GLY A 201 8.58 -1.95 2.73
C GLY A 201 9.45 -2.05 3.97
N MET A 202 9.26 -3.08 4.82
CA MET A 202 10.13 -3.37 5.95
C MET A 202 11.54 -3.76 5.49
N PHE A 203 11.65 -4.61 4.46
CA PHE A 203 12.95 -4.94 3.88
C PHE A 203 13.63 -3.70 3.28
N ILE A 204 12.90 -2.88 2.52
CA ILE A 204 13.41 -1.61 1.99
C ILE A 204 13.91 -0.72 3.14
N ALA A 205 13.16 -0.58 4.23
CA ALA A 205 13.58 0.22 5.38
C ALA A 205 14.89 -0.30 6.00
N ILE A 206 15.03 -1.62 6.16
CA ILE A 206 16.25 -2.24 6.69
C ILE A 206 17.45 -2.02 5.75
N PHE A 207 17.29 -2.33 4.47
CA PHE A 207 18.39 -2.29 3.49
C PHE A 207 18.74 -0.87 3.00
N SER A 208 17.86 0.11 3.22
CA SER A 208 18.15 1.54 2.97
C SER A 208 18.78 2.28 4.16
N ASN A 209 19.22 1.56 5.19
CA ASN A 209 19.78 2.12 6.44
C ASN A 209 18.77 3.00 7.22
N ASN A 210 17.48 2.71 7.08
CA ASN A 210 16.38 3.42 7.72
C ASN A 210 15.51 2.48 8.57
N ALA A 211 16.15 1.52 9.23
CA ALA A 211 15.48 0.47 10.00
C ALA A 211 14.58 0.99 11.14
N VAL A 212 14.74 2.27 11.52
CA VAL A 212 13.90 2.95 12.51
C VAL A 212 12.41 3.01 12.13
N PHE A 213 12.08 2.96 10.83
CA PHE A 213 10.69 2.94 10.35
C PHE A 213 10.08 1.54 10.33
N THR A 214 10.88 0.48 10.43
CA THR A 214 10.43 -0.91 10.39
C THR A 214 9.36 -1.23 11.44
N PRO A 215 9.47 -0.81 12.72
CA PRO A 215 8.40 -1.04 13.71
C PRO A 215 7.10 -0.33 13.37
N ILE A 216 7.17 0.86 12.77
CA ILE A 216 5.99 1.62 12.36
C ILE A 216 5.26 0.83 11.27
N ILE A 217 5.96 0.46 10.20
CA ILE A 217 5.43 -0.35 9.08
C ILE A 217 4.90 -1.70 9.59
N GLY A 218 5.64 -2.32 10.52
CA GLY A 218 5.30 -3.60 11.13
C GLY A 218 3.94 -3.61 11.83
N ILE A 219 3.56 -2.51 12.49
CA ILE A 219 2.22 -2.39 13.12
C ILE A 219 1.12 -2.53 12.06
N GLN A 220 1.25 -1.87 10.91
CA GLN A 220 0.23 -1.99 9.87
C GLN A 220 0.28 -3.36 9.18
N VAL A 221 1.46 -3.91 8.92
CA VAL A 221 1.62 -5.27 8.36
C VAL A 221 0.95 -6.32 9.22
N ILE A 222 1.24 -6.33 10.53
CA ILE A 222 0.61 -7.25 11.48
C ILE A 222 -0.91 -7.07 11.46
N GLY A 223 -1.38 -5.82 11.48
CA GLY A 223 -2.81 -5.51 11.38
C GLY A 223 -3.46 -6.06 10.11
N PHE A 224 -2.88 -5.81 8.94
CA PHE A 224 -3.41 -6.27 7.65
C PHE A 224 -3.44 -7.78 7.55
N LEU A 225 -2.35 -8.45 7.89
CA LEU A 225 -2.27 -9.91 7.86
C LEU A 225 -3.21 -10.54 8.88
N TYR A 226 -3.35 -9.96 10.08
CA TYR A 226 -4.27 -10.44 11.10
C TYR A 226 -5.73 -10.35 10.65
N ILE A 227 -6.16 -9.19 10.14
CA ILE A 227 -7.52 -9.00 9.63
C ILE A 227 -7.76 -9.90 8.40
N ALA A 228 -6.79 -10.01 7.49
CA ALA A 228 -6.89 -10.88 6.33
C ALA A 228 -7.03 -12.36 6.74
N TYR A 229 -6.18 -12.83 7.64
CA TYR A 229 -6.21 -14.19 8.19
C TYR A 229 -7.56 -14.50 8.84
N LEU A 230 -8.05 -13.64 9.72
CA LEU A 230 -9.35 -13.84 10.37
C LEU A 230 -10.51 -13.79 9.38
N SER A 231 -10.42 -12.95 8.35
CA SER A 231 -11.45 -12.86 7.32
C SER A 231 -11.50 -14.12 6.46
N ILE A 232 -10.34 -14.69 6.14
CA ILE A 232 -10.23 -15.97 5.42
C ILE A 232 -10.73 -17.11 6.31
N SER A 233 -10.17 -17.26 7.52
CA SER A 233 -10.51 -18.36 8.41
C SER A 233 -12.01 -18.36 8.72
N HIS A 234 -12.59 -17.21 9.07
CA HIS A 234 -14.02 -17.07 9.34
C HIS A 234 -14.91 -17.21 8.09
N SER A 235 -14.33 -17.24 6.88
CA SER A 235 -15.08 -17.50 5.63
C SER A 235 -14.95 -18.95 5.14
N ILE A 236 -13.89 -19.67 5.54
CA ILE A 236 -13.60 -21.05 5.11
C ILE A 236 -14.44 -22.08 5.87
N PHE A 237 -14.88 -21.80 7.11
CA PHE A 237 -15.60 -22.74 7.98
C PHE A 237 -17.05 -23.06 7.60
N LYS A 238 -17.43 -22.95 6.31
CA LYS A 238 -18.74 -23.39 5.82
C LYS A 238 -18.83 -24.91 5.59
N LYS A 239 -18.14 -25.72 6.39
CA LYS A 239 -18.04 -27.18 6.19
C LYS A 239 -18.27 -27.96 7.48
N GLY A 240 -19.55 -28.27 7.75
CA GLY A 240 -19.92 -29.47 8.52
C GLY A 240 -21.09 -29.30 9.49
N LYS A 241 -22.23 -29.91 9.15
CA LYS A 241 -23.38 -30.28 10.00
C LYS A 241 -24.33 -29.15 10.46
N SER A 242 -25.24 -28.75 9.56
CA SER A 242 -26.62 -28.50 9.99
C SER A 242 -27.62 -29.08 8.98
N ARG A 243 -28.54 -29.83 9.56
CA ARG A 243 -29.65 -30.58 8.96
C ARG A 243 -30.62 -29.54 8.38
N ASN A 244 -31.15 -29.81 7.18
CA ASN A 244 -31.86 -28.88 6.29
C ASN A 244 -30.94 -27.88 5.59
N ARG A 245 -30.29 -28.34 4.50
CA ARG A 245 -29.85 -27.42 3.44
C ARG A 245 -31.09 -26.68 2.94
N PRO A 246 -31.17 -25.33 2.97
CA PRO A 246 -32.05 -24.67 2.02
C PRO A 246 -31.60 -25.16 0.65
N ILE A 247 -32.55 -25.58 -0.18
CA ILE A 247 -32.27 -26.01 -1.56
C ILE A 247 -31.55 -24.82 -2.21
N THR A 248 -30.22 -24.87 -2.29
CA THR A 248 -29.48 -23.85 -3.03
C THR A 248 -29.97 -23.97 -4.45
N THR A 249 -30.69 -22.96 -4.94
CA THR A 249 -31.16 -22.93 -6.32
C THR A 249 -29.98 -23.20 -7.25
N LYS A 250 -30.22 -23.85 -8.39
CA LYS A 250 -29.17 -24.20 -9.38
C LYS A 250 -28.31 -22.97 -9.73
N VAL A 251 -28.94 -21.79 -9.67
CA VAL A 251 -28.39 -20.44 -9.81
C VAL A 251 -27.34 -20.09 -8.76
N GLN A 252 -27.60 -20.35 -7.47
CA GLN A 252 -26.68 -20.02 -6.38
C GLN A 252 -25.39 -20.86 -6.42
N ARG A 253 -25.50 -22.14 -6.84
CA ARG A 253 -24.33 -23.00 -7.13
C ARG A 253 -23.53 -22.49 -8.33
N MET A 254 -24.22 -22.12 -9.41
CA MET A 254 -23.56 -21.53 -10.58
C MET A 254 -22.81 -20.25 -10.21
N ALA A 255 -23.43 -19.32 -9.48
CA ALA A 255 -22.81 -18.06 -9.05
C ALA A 255 -21.54 -18.28 -8.21
N ASN A 256 -21.54 -19.27 -7.31
CA ASN A 256 -20.36 -19.60 -6.50
C ASN A 256 -19.22 -20.20 -7.34
N ASN A 257 -19.54 -21.06 -8.31
CA ASN A 257 -18.53 -21.60 -9.23
C ASN A 257 -17.93 -20.51 -10.13
N TYR A 258 -18.74 -19.58 -10.63
CA TYR A 258 -18.25 -18.42 -11.38
C TYR A 258 -17.34 -17.53 -10.54
N TYR A 259 -17.67 -17.30 -9.27
CA TYR A 259 -16.83 -16.50 -8.36
C TYR A 259 -15.49 -17.19 -8.11
N LYS A 260 -15.48 -18.52 -7.92
CA LYS A 260 -14.24 -19.30 -7.77
C LYS A 260 -13.39 -19.28 -9.05
N LEU A 261 -14.01 -19.49 -10.20
CA LEU A 261 -13.33 -19.40 -11.51
C LEU A 261 -12.73 -18.02 -11.74
N ALA A 262 -13.47 -16.96 -11.42
CA ALA A 262 -12.95 -15.60 -11.55
C ALA A 262 -11.84 -15.29 -10.54
N LEU A 263 -11.90 -15.84 -9.31
CA LEU A 263 -10.82 -15.71 -8.34
C LEU A 263 -9.54 -16.41 -8.84
N VAL A 264 -9.67 -17.63 -9.37
CA VAL A 264 -8.54 -18.35 -9.99
C VAL A 264 -8.00 -17.57 -11.19
N GLY A 265 -8.89 -17.01 -12.03
CA GLY A 265 -8.50 -16.16 -13.15
C GLY A 265 -7.74 -14.90 -12.71
N ILE A 266 -8.18 -14.24 -11.63
CA ILE A 266 -7.49 -13.07 -11.07
C ILE A 266 -6.12 -13.46 -10.50
N ILE A 267 -6.02 -14.59 -9.80
CA ILE A 267 -4.73 -15.09 -9.28
C ILE A 267 -3.78 -15.40 -10.44
N GLY A 268 -4.27 -16.08 -11.48
CA GLY A 268 -3.48 -16.36 -12.68
C GLY A 268 -3.04 -15.09 -13.40
N LEU A 269 -3.92 -14.10 -13.49
CA LEU A 269 -3.61 -12.77 -14.02
C LEU A 269 -2.50 -12.12 -13.19
N ILE A 270 -2.63 -12.03 -11.85
CA ILE A 270 -1.57 -11.48 -10.99
C ILE A 270 -0.24 -12.21 -11.19
N ALA A 271 -0.25 -13.54 -11.22
CA ALA A 271 0.97 -14.33 -11.44
C ALA A 271 1.62 -14.01 -12.79
N LEU A 272 0.82 -13.88 -13.86
CA LEU A 272 1.30 -13.46 -15.17
C LEU A 272 1.88 -12.04 -15.15
N GLY A 273 1.25 -11.11 -14.42
CA GLY A 273 1.77 -9.75 -14.25
C GLY A 273 3.14 -9.73 -13.54
N VAL A 274 3.35 -10.60 -12.54
CA VAL A 274 4.66 -10.74 -11.86
C VAL A 274 5.73 -11.27 -12.81
N VAL A 275 5.41 -12.28 -13.63
CA VAL A 275 6.34 -12.84 -14.62
C VAL A 275 6.71 -11.78 -15.66
N MET A 276 5.72 -11.05 -16.19
CA MET A 276 5.97 -9.98 -17.15
C MET A 276 6.84 -8.86 -16.57
N ALA A 277 6.58 -8.44 -15.32
CA ALA A 277 7.41 -7.43 -14.66
C ALA A 277 8.87 -7.90 -14.48
N PHE A 278 9.08 -9.19 -14.24
CA PHE A 278 10.42 -9.77 -14.12
C PHE A 278 11.15 -9.80 -15.48
N GLU A 279 10.47 -10.22 -16.55
CA GLU A 279 11.02 -10.20 -17.92
C GLU A 279 11.34 -8.77 -18.38
N GLU A 280 10.44 -7.84 -18.09
CA GLU A 280 10.63 -6.42 -18.41
C GLU A 280 11.82 -5.83 -17.65
N TYR A 281 11.95 -6.11 -16.36
CA TYR A 281 13.12 -5.71 -15.59
C TYR A 281 14.41 -6.24 -16.23
N GLY A 282 14.43 -7.52 -16.60
CA GLY A 282 15.59 -8.17 -17.22
C GLY A 282 16.00 -7.59 -18.57
N THR A 283 15.04 -7.06 -19.34
CA THR A 283 15.28 -6.56 -20.71
C THR A 283 15.52 -5.05 -20.77
N THR A 284 14.95 -4.27 -19.84
CA THR A 284 14.96 -2.79 -19.94
C THR A 284 15.76 -2.12 -18.83
N ILE A 285 15.77 -2.65 -17.60
CA ILE A 285 16.46 -2.02 -16.47
C ILE A 285 17.78 -2.72 -16.13
N TYR A 286 17.78 -4.04 -16.12
CA TYR A 286 18.97 -4.82 -15.77
C TYR A 286 20.20 -4.48 -16.64
N PRO A 287 20.09 -4.21 -17.96
CA PRO A 287 21.22 -3.75 -18.76
C PRO A 287 21.85 -2.45 -18.25
N LEU A 288 21.05 -1.51 -17.73
CA LEU A 288 21.56 -0.26 -17.14
C LEU A 288 22.31 -0.52 -15.83
N ASP A 289 21.81 -1.44 -15.00
CA ASP A 289 22.52 -1.85 -13.77
C ASP A 289 23.85 -2.55 -14.09
N GLN A 290 23.88 -3.39 -15.12
CA GLN A 290 25.11 -4.00 -15.62
C GLN A 290 26.09 -2.96 -16.15
N ALA A 291 25.62 -2.01 -16.96
CA ALA A 291 26.41 -0.90 -17.49
C ALA A 291 27.04 -0.07 -16.36
N ARG A 292 26.27 0.27 -15.31
CA ARG A 292 26.78 0.96 -14.13
C ARG A 292 27.87 0.17 -13.41
N GLY A 293 27.72 -1.15 -13.28
CA GLY A 293 28.74 -2.02 -12.69
C GLY A 293 30.07 -1.99 -13.47
N LEU A 294 29.98 -2.01 -14.81
CA LEU A 294 31.15 -1.90 -15.68
C LEU A 294 31.81 -0.52 -15.61
N LEU A 295 31.03 0.56 -15.58
CA LEU A 295 31.55 1.92 -15.42
C LEU A 295 32.27 2.13 -14.07
N ILE A 296 31.78 1.48 -13.00
CA ILE A 296 32.48 1.47 -11.70
C ILE A 296 33.79 0.67 -11.80
N ARG A 297 33.81 -0.44 -12.55
CA ARG A 297 35.04 -1.20 -12.80
C ARG A 297 36.07 -0.39 -13.59
N ILE A 298 35.63 0.37 -14.59
CA ILE A 298 36.48 1.29 -15.38
C ILE A 298 37.19 2.29 -14.47
N GLN A 299 36.51 2.84 -13.46
CA GLN A 299 37.10 3.77 -12.48
C GLN A 299 38.18 3.13 -11.59
N ALA A 300 38.15 1.81 -11.42
CA ALA A 300 39.04 1.09 -10.51
C ALA A 300 40.26 0.46 -11.20
N THR A 301 40.23 0.34 -12.54
CA THR A 301 41.32 -0.26 -13.32
C THR A 301 42.21 0.79 -13.96
N SER A 302 43.46 0.40 -14.22
CA SER A 302 44.45 1.19 -14.96
C SER A 302 44.88 0.51 -16.27
N ASP A 303 44.23 -0.59 -16.67
CA ASP A 303 44.53 -1.30 -17.91
C ASP A 303 43.67 -0.77 -19.07
N PRO A 304 44.26 -0.12 -20.10
CA PRO A 304 43.52 0.44 -21.23
C PRO A 304 42.75 -0.60 -22.05
N LEU A 305 43.24 -1.85 -22.14
CA LEU A 305 42.55 -2.90 -22.91
C LEU A 305 41.27 -3.35 -22.21
N THR A 306 41.33 -3.57 -20.90
CA THR A 306 40.14 -3.84 -20.09
C THR A 306 39.14 -2.68 -20.19
N ILE A 307 39.61 -1.43 -20.09
CA ILE A 307 38.75 -0.24 -20.22
C ILE A 307 38.04 -0.21 -21.57
N HIS A 308 38.77 -0.42 -22.67
CA HIS A 308 38.19 -0.43 -24.02
C HIS A 308 37.08 -1.49 -24.15
N ASN A 309 37.35 -2.73 -23.73
CA ASN A 309 36.38 -3.82 -23.79
C ASN A 309 35.13 -3.54 -22.92
N ASP A 310 35.32 -2.90 -21.77
CA ASP A 310 34.23 -2.54 -20.86
C ASP A 310 33.35 -1.46 -21.46
N ILE A 311 33.95 -0.42 -22.06
CA ILE A 311 33.22 0.64 -22.75
C ILE A 311 32.39 0.07 -23.90
N MET A 312 32.99 -0.79 -24.73
CA MET A 312 32.29 -1.48 -25.83
C MET A 312 31.09 -2.30 -25.33
N THR A 313 31.23 -2.96 -24.18
CA THR A 313 30.13 -3.71 -23.57
C THR A 313 29.03 -2.78 -23.05
N VAL A 314 29.40 -1.67 -22.40
CA VAL A 314 28.44 -0.66 -21.95
C VAL A 314 27.67 -0.07 -23.13
N GLU A 315 28.35 0.22 -24.24
CA GLU A 315 27.76 0.78 -25.47
C GLU A 315 26.67 -0.14 -26.07
N GLN A 316 26.83 -1.46 -25.93
CA GLN A 316 25.85 -2.47 -26.36
C GLN A 316 24.67 -2.60 -25.41
N LEU A 317 24.90 -2.42 -24.10
CA LEU A 317 23.86 -2.53 -23.07
C LEU A 317 22.93 -1.32 -23.04
N LEU A 318 23.43 -0.13 -23.39
CA LEU A 318 22.65 1.10 -23.36
C LEU A 318 21.82 1.32 -24.64
N PRO A 319 20.63 1.94 -24.54
CA PRO A 319 19.90 2.41 -25.71
C PRO A 319 20.75 3.34 -26.59
N LYS A 320 20.59 3.27 -27.92
CA LYS A 320 21.39 4.09 -28.85
C LYS A 320 20.98 5.56 -28.89
N SER A 321 19.75 5.89 -28.51
CA SER A 321 19.24 7.26 -28.49
C SER A 321 17.97 7.37 -27.66
N GLY A 322 17.58 8.60 -27.34
CA GLY A 322 16.31 8.92 -26.67
C GLY A 322 16.49 9.29 -25.21
N ASN A 323 15.47 9.91 -24.65
CA ASN A 323 15.44 10.34 -23.26
C ASN A 323 14.26 9.65 -22.54
N PRO A 324 14.50 8.91 -21.44
CA PRO A 324 13.43 8.23 -20.72
C PRO A 324 12.54 9.19 -19.92
N VAL A 325 13.02 10.40 -19.63
CA VAL A 325 12.28 11.43 -18.90
C VAL A 325 11.29 12.13 -19.83
N TRP A 326 10.00 11.84 -19.67
CA TRP A 326 8.95 12.30 -20.59
C TRP A 326 8.26 13.61 -20.18
N ILE A 327 8.47 14.10 -18.95
CA ILE A 327 7.84 15.34 -18.46
C ILE A 327 8.80 16.53 -18.61
N PHE A 328 10.02 16.38 -18.10
CA PHE A 328 11.05 17.43 -18.07
C PHE A 328 12.42 16.83 -18.37
N PRO A 329 12.71 16.46 -19.63
CA PRO A 329 13.99 15.87 -20.00
C PRO A 329 15.16 16.84 -19.78
N THR A 330 16.30 16.28 -19.41
CA THR A 330 17.58 16.98 -19.28
C THR A 330 18.65 16.27 -20.13
N ASP A 331 19.71 16.99 -20.48
CA ASP A 331 20.84 16.42 -21.21
C ASP A 331 21.50 15.26 -20.45
N ASP A 332 21.52 15.32 -19.12
CA ASP A 332 22.06 14.27 -18.24
C ASP A 332 21.32 12.92 -18.36
N THR A 333 20.11 12.91 -18.91
CA THR A 333 19.29 11.70 -19.07
C THR A 333 19.18 11.25 -20.52
N ASP A 334 19.84 11.93 -21.46
CA ASP A 334 19.79 11.60 -22.88
C ASP A 334 20.77 10.46 -23.22
N PHE A 335 20.25 9.31 -23.63
CA PHE A 335 21.07 8.16 -23.99
C PHE A 335 21.93 8.42 -25.23
N GLY A 336 21.50 9.27 -26.17
CA GLY A 336 22.30 9.64 -27.34
C GLY A 336 23.55 10.45 -26.95
N LEU A 337 23.43 11.33 -25.96
CA LEU A 337 24.60 12.04 -25.40
C LEU A 337 25.52 11.08 -24.64
N MET A 338 24.96 10.17 -23.84
CA MET A 338 25.76 9.13 -23.15
C MET A 338 26.54 8.25 -24.13
N GLN A 339 25.95 7.88 -25.27
CA GLN A 339 26.63 7.11 -26.31
C GLN A 339 27.82 7.88 -26.90
N LYS A 340 27.63 9.18 -27.16
CA LYS A 340 28.71 10.05 -27.65
C LYS A 340 29.86 10.23 -26.63
N ASP A 341 29.53 10.26 -25.35
CA ASP A 341 30.52 10.29 -24.28
C ASP A 341 31.32 8.98 -24.23
N LEU A 342 30.65 7.83 -24.38
CA LEU A 342 31.30 6.52 -24.49
C LEU A 342 32.23 6.45 -25.70
N ASP A 343 31.83 6.95 -26.87
CA ASP A 343 32.68 7.03 -28.06
C ASP A 343 33.96 7.85 -27.78
N THR A 344 33.79 8.97 -27.07
CA THR A 344 34.92 9.84 -26.67
C THR A 344 35.85 9.15 -25.69
N MET A 345 35.30 8.36 -24.75
CA MET A 345 36.08 7.53 -23.83
C MET A 345 36.86 6.44 -24.58
N THR A 346 36.25 5.76 -25.55
CA THR A 346 36.90 4.75 -26.39
C THR A 346 38.09 5.33 -27.14
N LEU A 347 37.91 6.48 -27.80
CA LEU A 347 38.98 7.19 -28.50
C LEU A 347 40.12 7.61 -27.56
N THR A 348 39.80 7.92 -26.31
CA THR A 348 40.80 8.26 -25.29
C THR A 348 41.55 7.01 -24.82
N ALA A 349 40.84 5.90 -24.59
CA ALA A 349 41.41 4.60 -24.22
C ALA A 349 42.41 4.10 -25.29
N ASP A 350 42.06 4.23 -26.56
CA ASP A 350 42.90 3.83 -27.70
C ASP A 350 44.17 4.67 -27.84
N LYS A 351 44.10 5.96 -27.46
CA LYS A 351 45.27 6.84 -27.46
C LYS A 351 46.23 6.48 -26.32
N ILE A 352 45.71 6.26 -25.12
CA ILE A 352 46.55 5.95 -23.96
C ILE A 352 47.11 4.52 -24.01
N SER A 353 46.47 3.58 -24.69
CA SER A 353 46.98 2.21 -24.85
C SER A 353 48.33 2.15 -25.59
N ASN A 354 48.59 3.12 -26.46
CA ASN A 354 49.84 3.27 -27.20
C ASN A 354 50.85 4.20 -26.52
N THR A 355 50.52 4.71 -25.33
CA THR A 355 51.34 5.68 -24.60
C THR A 355 52.00 5.01 -23.40
N SER A 356 53.24 5.38 -23.07
CA SER A 356 53.94 4.85 -21.89
C SER A 356 53.14 5.12 -20.59
N PRO A 357 52.95 4.11 -19.72
CA PRO A 357 52.25 4.26 -18.45
C PRO A 357 52.82 5.33 -17.51
N ASP A 358 54.12 5.60 -17.59
CA ASP A 358 54.82 6.58 -16.74
C ASP A 358 54.70 8.02 -17.27
N SER A 359 53.98 8.23 -18.37
CA SER A 359 53.84 9.55 -18.99
C SER A 359 52.71 10.37 -18.38
N ALA A 360 52.88 11.69 -18.33
CA ALA A 360 51.81 12.61 -17.93
C ALA A 360 50.57 12.51 -18.82
N ALA A 361 50.75 12.20 -20.11
CA ALA A 361 49.65 12.02 -21.06
C ALA A 361 48.80 10.80 -20.73
N PHE A 362 49.43 9.67 -20.35
CA PHE A 362 48.74 8.47 -19.89
C PHE A 362 47.90 8.77 -18.65
N HIS A 363 48.50 9.37 -17.62
CA HIS A 363 47.78 9.70 -16.38
C HIS A 363 46.63 10.69 -16.61
N THR A 364 46.81 11.70 -17.47
CA THR A 364 45.75 12.66 -17.81
C THR A 364 44.60 11.98 -18.55
N GLY A 365 44.89 11.12 -19.53
CA GLY A 365 43.86 10.36 -20.23
C GLY A 365 43.12 9.40 -19.31
N MET A 366 43.81 8.75 -18.37
CA MET A 366 43.21 7.89 -17.37
C MET A 366 42.24 8.66 -16.44
N ILE A 367 42.66 9.81 -15.92
CA ILE A 367 41.80 10.67 -15.07
C ILE A 367 40.55 11.12 -15.84
N ASN A 368 40.71 11.49 -17.12
CA ASN A 368 39.59 11.89 -17.97
C ASN A 368 38.58 10.76 -18.18
N ILE A 369 39.06 9.53 -18.41
CA ILE A 369 38.20 8.34 -18.53
C ILE A 369 37.48 8.06 -17.22
N HIS A 370 38.20 8.04 -16.10
CA HIS A 370 37.61 7.77 -14.78
C HIS A 370 36.54 8.80 -14.41
N THR A 371 36.80 10.08 -14.72
CA THR A 371 35.85 11.17 -14.45
C THR A 371 34.60 11.03 -15.33
N GLN A 372 34.75 10.78 -16.63
CA GLN A 372 33.61 10.55 -17.53
C GLN A 372 32.80 9.31 -17.12
N ALA A 373 33.48 8.21 -16.76
CA ALA A 373 32.82 7.00 -16.27
C ALA A 373 31.97 7.28 -15.01
N ASN A 374 32.48 8.11 -14.09
CA ASN A 374 31.73 8.52 -12.90
C ASN A 374 30.51 9.38 -13.26
N THR A 375 30.65 10.35 -14.18
CA THR A 375 29.51 11.14 -14.69
C THR A 375 28.44 10.24 -15.29
N LEU A 376 28.83 9.28 -16.14
CA LEU A 376 27.88 8.34 -16.74
C LEU A 376 27.16 7.47 -15.70
N VAL A 377 27.80 7.12 -14.58
CA VAL A 377 27.13 6.41 -13.48
C VAL A 377 25.99 7.26 -12.88
N PHE A 378 26.19 8.57 -12.72
CA PHE A 378 25.14 9.48 -12.24
C PHE A 378 24.03 9.70 -13.28
N ASN A 379 24.40 9.91 -14.54
CA ASN A 379 23.44 10.03 -15.65
C ASN A 379 22.51 8.80 -15.74
N LEU A 380 23.08 7.59 -15.62
CA LEU A 380 22.30 6.35 -15.59
C LEU A 380 21.44 6.23 -14.32
N LEU A 381 21.93 6.69 -13.16
CA LEU A 381 21.13 6.72 -11.93
C LEU A 381 19.90 7.63 -12.07
N ASP A 382 20.05 8.77 -12.73
CA ASP A 382 18.96 9.73 -12.93
C ASP A 382 17.95 9.25 -14.01
N ALA A 383 18.43 8.56 -15.04
CA ALA A 383 17.61 7.98 -16.09
C ALA A 383 16.79 6.75 -15.64
N THR A 384 17.35 5.92 -14.76
CA THR A 384 16.78 4.61 -14.39
C THR A 384 15.34 4.66 -13.83
N PRO A 385 14.96 5.58 -12.92
CA PRO A 385 13.59 5.66 -12.40
C PRO A 385 12.53 5.85 -13.50
N TYR A 386 12.86 6.55 -14.57
CA TYR A 386 11.94 6.82 -15.68
C TYR A 386 11.82 5.65 -16.65
N MET A 387 12.80 4.74 -16.65
CA MET A 387 12.67 3.45 -17.32
C MET A 387 11.63 2.57 -16.63
N TYR A 388 11.58 2.57 -15.29
CA TYR A 388 10.52 1.87 -14.54
C TYR A 388 9.13 2.49 -14.79
N VAL A 389 9.06 3.82 -14.79
CA VAL A 389 7.82 4.60 -14.89
C VAL A 389 7.63 5.14 -16.31
N SER A 390 7.90 4.28 -17.30
CA SER A 390 7.68 4.63 -18.70
C SER A 390 6.19 4.81 -18.99
N ILE A 391 5.85 5.62 -20.01
CA ILE A 391 4.45 5.82 -20.42
C ILE A 391 3.77 4.48 -20.74
N SER A 392 4.51 3.57 -21.40
CA SER A 392 4.02 2.22 -21.70
C SER A 392 3.66 1.46 -20.42
N ASN A 393 4.50 1.54 -19.38
CA ASN A 393 4.33 0.76 -18.15
C ASN A 393 3.19 1.31 -17.31
N ILE A 394 3.03 2.64 -17.30
CA ILE A 394 1.89 3.30 -16.68
C ILE A 394 0.60 2.87 -17.39
N LEU A 395 0.55 2.94 -18.73
CA LEU A 395 -0.62 2.54 -19.51
C LEU A 395 -0.96 1.06 -19.29
N PHE A 396 0.05 0.19 -19.33
CA PHE A 396 -0.09 -1.22 -19.05
C PHE A 396 -0.64 -1.45 -17.64
N GLY A 397 -0.04 -0.83 -16.62
CA GLY A 397 -0.54 -0.87 -15.24
C GLY A 397 -2.00 -0.40 -15.11
N CYS A 398 -2.36 0.70 -15.79
CA CYS A 398 -3.74 1.20 -15.83
C CYS A 398 -4.71 0.19 -16.48
N ILE A 399 -4.33 -0.41 -17.62
CA ILE A 399 -5.12 -1.45 -18.30
C ILE A 399 -5.33 -2.64 -17.37
N TRP A 400 -4.28 -3.09 -16.70
CA TRP A 400 -4.35 -4.21 -15.75
C TRP A 400 -5.30 -3.95 -14.60
N VAL A 401 -5.19 -2.78 -13.98
CA VAL A 401 -6.11 -2.33 -12.93
C VAL A 401 -7.54 -2.24 -13.45
N ALA A 402 -7.74 -1.72 -14.67
CA ALA A 402 -9.06 -1.62 -15.30
C ALA A 402 -9.66 -3.00 -15.62
N VAL A 403 -8.87 -3.97 -16.09
CA VAL A 403 -9.31 -5.36 -16.34
C VAL A 403 -9.75 -6.02 -15.04
N ILE A 404 -8.97 -5.90 -13.97
CA ILE A 404 -9.32 -6.45 -12.65
C ILE A 404 -10.62 -5.81 -12.13
N ILE A 405 -10.74 -4.48 -12.21
CA ILE A 405 -11.98 -3.77 -11.83
C ILE A 405 -13.16 -4.22 -12.70
N GLY A 406 -12.95 -4.38 -14.01
CA GLY A 406 -13.95 -4.82 -14.98
C GLY A 406 -14.48 -6.22 -14.68
N ILE A 407 -13.59 -7.18 -14.41
CA ILE A 407 -13.96 -8.54 -13.95
C ILE A 407 -14.81 -8.43 -12.68
N PHE A 408 -14.41 -7.61 -11.72
CA PHE A 408 -15.15 -7.42 -10.48
C PHE A 408 -16.52 -6.75 -10.66
N ALA A 409 -16.64 -5.83 -11.60
CA ALA A 409 -17.89 -5.16 -11.95
C ALA A 409 -18.85 -6.11 -12.67
N LEU A 410 -18.35 -6.92 -13.60
CA LEU A 410 -19.10 -7.97 -14.30
C LEU A 410 -19.64 -9.02 -13.32
N LEU A 411 -18.81 -9.48 -12.38
CA LEU A 411 -19.23 -10.40 -11.32
C LEU A 411 -20.36 -9.82 -10.45
N LYS A 412 -20.27 -8.52 -10.11
CA LYS A 412 -21.30 -7.82 -9.34
C LYS A 412 -22.62 -7.74 -10.13
N LYS A 413 -22.57 -7.26 -11.38
CA LYS A 413 -23.74 -7.13 -12.25
C LYS A 413 -24.42 -8.48 -12.54
N LYS A 414 -23.63 -9.54 -12.74
CA LYS A 414 -24.16 -10.89 -12.98
C LYS A 414 -24.85 -11.44 -11.71
N ARG A 415 -24.28 -11.22 -10.53
CA ARG A 415 -24.92 -11.58 -9.26
C ARG A 415 -26.26 -10.86 -9.06
N GLU A 416 -26.29 -9.55 -9.32
CA GLU A 416 -27.52 -8.74 -9.23
C GLU A 416 -28.61 -9.23 -10.21
N ARG A 417 -28.25 -9.55 -11.47
CA ARG A 417 -29.18 -10.12 -12.45
C ARG A 417 -29.72 -11.49 -12.03
N LEU A 418 -28.87 -12.36 -11.50
CA LEU A 418 -29.29 -13.69 -11.04
C LEU A 418 -30.24 -13.58 -9.84
N GLN A 419 -30.00 -12.62 -8.93
CA GLN A 419 -30.91 -12.33 -7.82
C GLN A 419 -32.25 -11.76 -8.29
N ALA A 420 -32.26 -10.90 -9.32
CA ALA A 420 -33.47 -10.35 -9.91
C ALA A 420 -34.31 -11.40 -10.66
N TYR A 421 -33.66 -12.36 -11.34
CA TYR A 421 -34.33 -13.46 -12.02
C TYR A 421 -35.03 -14.43 -11.06
N ASP A 422 -34.41 -14.75 -9.92
CA ASP A 422 -35.05 -15.57 -8.88
C ASP A 422 -36.27 -14.84 -8.29
N LEU A 423 -36.17 -13.53 -8.02
CA LEU A 423 -37.28 -12.72 -7.51
C LEU A 423 -38.49 -12.67 -8.46
N ALA A 424 -38.24 -12.72 -9.78
CA ALA A 424 -39.28 -12.66 -10.81
C ALA A 424 -39.94 -14.02 -11.10
N ASN A 425 -39.34 -15.14 -10.68
CA ASN A 425 -39.92 -16.48 -10.83
C ASN A 425 -40.56 -17.00 -9.52
N GLU A 426 -40.41 -16.28 -8.41
CA GLU A 426 -41.08 -16.55 -7.13
C GLU A 426 -42.40 -15.77 -6.98
N THR A 427 -42.74 -14.90 -7.94
CA THR A 427 -44.03 -14.24 -8.13
C THR A 427 -44.81 -14.87 -9.26
#